data_AF-A0A1Z8S1L3-F1
#
_entry.id   AF-A0A1Z8S1L3-F1
#
_cell.length_a   1.000
_cell.length_b   1.000
_cell.length_c   1.000
_cell.angle_alpha   90.00
_cell.angle_beta   90.00
_cell.angle_gamma   90.00
#
_symmetry.space_group_name_H-M   'P 1'
#
loop_
_entity.id
_entity.type
_entity.pdbx_description
1 polymer ?
#
loop_
_entity_poly.entity_id
_entity_poly.type
_entity_poly.pdbx_seq_one_letter_code
_entity_poly.pdbx_strand_id
1 'polypeptide(L)'
;MMKITIDEITEEKFTALVELSIYNIEVEGDVWTDEIENLWGDQVESISTMAYFDGITSMRVFSKTGREAQVITLDLADFVKKELDKFIYEEVDVQDCPVDRSLQYHDLV
;
A
#
# COMPACT_ATOMS: atom_id res chain seq x y z
N MET A 1 -13.66 -18.27 -3.26
CA MET A 1 -13.17 -17.32 -2.22
C MET A 1 -12.06 -16.53 -2.87
N MET A 2 -12.08 -15.21 -2.70
CA MET A 2 -11.03 -14.34 -3.20
C MET A 2 -9.96 -14.16 -2.14
N LYS A 3 -8.69 -14.09 -2.55
CA LYS A 3 -7.56 -13.76 -1.69
C LYS A 3 -6.65 -12.78 -2.42
N ILE A 4 -6.18 -11.76 -1.69
CA ILE A 4 -5.24 -10.76 -2.19
C ILE A 4 -3.97 -10.91 -1.37
N THR A 5 -2.83 -10.93 -2.06
CA THR A 5 -1.49 -10.89 -1.46
C THR A 5 -0.77 -9.70 -2.08
N ILE A 6 -0.36 -8.73 -1.27
CA ILE A 6 0.56 -7.68 -1.73
C ILE A 6 1.96 -8.27 -1.65
N ASP A 7 2.67 -8.29 -2.78
CA ASP A 7 4.00 -8.88 -2.86
C ASP A 7 5.07 -7.85 -2.51
N GLU A 8 4.90 -6.62 -2.99
CA GLU A 8 5.79 -5.49 -2.71
C GLU A 8 5.00 -4.17 -2.80
N ILE A 9 5.34 -3.22 -1.92
CA ILE A 9 4.89 -1.83 -1.99
C ILE A 9 6.08 -0.92 -1.72
N THR A 10 6.19 0.14 -2.50
CA THR A 10 7.25 1.16 -2.46
C THR A 10 6.60 2.55 -2.52
N GLU A 11 7.39 3.61 -2.50
CA GLU A 11 6.90 4.98 -2.67
C GLU A 11 6.30 5.29 -4.05
N GLU A 12 6.56 4.45 -5.06
CA GLU A 12 6.09 4.69 -6.43
C GLU A 12 5.12 3.62 -6.92
N LYS A 13 5.33 2.36 -6.51
CA LYS A 13 4.65 1.21 -7.11
C LYS A 13 4.27 0.15 -6.10
N PHE A 14 3.30 -0.66 -6.49
CA PHE A 14 2.97 -1.91 -5.83
C PHE A 14 2.90 -3.07 -6.81
N THR A 15 3.09 -4.28 -6.29
CA THR A 15 2.79 -5.54 -6.98
C THR A 15 1.91 -6.41 -6.09
N ALA A 16 0.95 -7.09 -6.70
CA ALA A 16 0.00 -7.92 -5.98
C ALA A 16 -0.48 -9.12 -6.78
N LEU A 17 -0.80 -10.20 -6.06
CA LEU A 17 -1.48 -11.38 -6.57
C LEU A 17 -2.92 -11.44 -6.06
N VAL A 18 -3.87 -11.39 -6.99
CA VAL A 18 -5.30 -11.59 -6.72
C VAL A 18 -5.73 -12.99 -7.16
N GLU A 19 -6.03 -13.84 -6.19
CA GLU A 19 -6.46 -15.21 -6.40
C GLU A 19 -8.00 -15.27 -6.42
N LEU A 20 -8.57 -15.60 -7.57
CA LEU A 20 -10.00 -15.89 -7.74
C LEU A 20 -10.23 -17.41 -7.81
N SER A 21 -11.48 -17.84 -7.82
CA SER A 21 -11.82 -19.28 -7.89
C SER A 21 -11.27 -19.97 -9.14
N ILE A 22 -11.19 -19.25 -10.26
CA ILE A 22 -10.83 -19.80 -11.58
C ILE A 22 -9.56 -19.21 -12.19
N TYR A 23 -9.10 -18.06 -11.69
CA TYR A 23 -7.95 -17.34 -12.19
C TYR A 23 -7.03 -16.88 -11.05
N ASN A 24 -5.78 -16.65 -11.38
CA ASN A 24 -4.84 -15.83 -10.63
C ASN A 24 -4.59 -14.57 -11.46
N ILE A 25 -4.48 -13.43 -10.81
CA ILE A 25 -4.27 -12.16 -11.49
C ILE A 25 -3.04 -11.51 -10.86
N GLU A 26 -2.00 -11.34 -11.64
CA GLU A 26 -0.84 -10.53 -11.27
C GLU A 26 -1.15 -9.09 -11.65
N VAL A 27 -0.95 -8.18 -10.69
CA VAL A 27 -1.24 -6.76 -10.85
C VAL A 27 -0.01 -5.97 -10.49
N GLU A 28 0.33 -5.01 -11.34
CA GLU A 28 1.29 -3.95 -11.03
C GLU A 28 0.56 -2.62 -11.14
N GLY A 29 0.91 -1.70 -10.26
CA GLY A 29 0.28 -0.38 -10.26
C GLY A 29 1.12 0.66 -9.55
N ASP A 30 0.62 1.87 -9.61
CA ASP A 30 1.24 3.03 -9.00
C ASP A 30 0.56 3.32 -7.66
N VAL A 31 1.34 3.90 -6.75
CA VAL A 31 0.84 4.48 -5.50
C VAL A 31 1.06 5.98 -5.52
N TRP A 32 0.29 6.70 -4.71
CA TRP A 32 0.65 8.05 -4.29
C TRP A 32 1.03 8.01 -2.82
N THR A 33 1.93 8.91 -2.43
CA THR A 33 2.45 8.97 -1.06
C THR A 33 2.04 10.24 -0.35
N ASP A 34 1.91 10.15 0.98
CA ASP A 34 1.76 11.29 1.88
C ASP A 34 2.71 11.14 3.06
N GLU A 35 3.17 12.27 3.59
CA GLU A 35 4.02 12.31 4.78
C GLU A 35 3.16 12.61 6.02
N ILE A 36 3.28 11.78 7.04
CA ILE A 36 2.59 11.94 8.31
C ILE A 36 3.62 12.21 9.41
N GLU A 37 3.52 13.37 10.04
CA GLU A 37 4.31 13.71 11.23
C GLU A 37 3.76 12.96 12.46
N ASN A 38 4.62 12.20 13.12
CA ASN A 38 4.37 11.60 14.42
C ASN A 38 4.97 12.47 15.51
N LEU A 39 4.18 12.83 16.54
CA LEU A 39 4.55 13.83 17.53
C LEU A 39 4.89 13.21 18.89
N TRP A 40 5.94 13.73 19.52
CA TRP A 40 6.22 13.60 20.95
C TRP A 40 6.02 14.96 21.63
N GLY A 41 4.87 15.17 22.26
CA GLY A 41 4.51 16.47 22.81
C GLY A 41 4.28 17.50 21.70
N ASP A 42 5.07 18.57 21.67
CA ASP A 42 5.08 19.61 20.64
C ASP A 42 6.23 19.43 19.61
N GLN A 43 6.98 18.33 19.69
CA GLN A 43 8.09 18.01 18.79
C GLN A 43 7.71 16.91 17.79
N VAL A 44 8.25 16.98 16.58
CA VAL A 44 8.17 15.89 15.59
C VAL A 44 9.18 14.81 15.98
N GLU A 45 8.68 13.60 16.29
CA GLU A 45 9.47 12.42 16.65
C GLU A 45 9.87 11.60 15.43
N SER A 46 8.99 11.51 14.45
CA SER A 46 9.31 10.88 13.16
C SER A 46 8.37 11.39 12.06
N ILE A 47 8.76 11.15 10.81
CA ILE A 47 7.93 11.38 9.63
C ILE A 47 7.75 10.01 8.96
N SER A 48 6.50 9.57 8.83
CA SER A 48 6.13 8.33 8.16
C SER A 48 5.67 8.64 6.74
N THR A 49 6.24 7.96 5.74
CA THR A 49 5.73 8.00 4.36
C THR A 49 4.69 6.91 4.20
N MET A 50 3.43 7.30 4.02
CA MET A 50 2.31 6.39 3.78
C MET A 50 2.05 6.27 2.28
N ALA A 51 1.99 5.04 1.77
CA ALA A 51 1.60 4.74 0.40
C ALA A 51 0.11 4.38 0.32
N TYR A 52 -0.54 4.94 -0.70
CA TYR A 52 -1.97 4.77 -0.99
C TYR A 52 -2.15 4.34 -2.44
N PHE A 53 -3.20 3.56 -2.71
CA PHE A 53 -3.54 3.19 -4.07
C PHE A 53 -3.81 4.40 -4.97
N ASP A 54 -3.23 4.40 -6.17
CA ASP A 54 -3.56 5.35 -7.24
C ASP A 54 -4.21 4.64 -8.43
N GLY A 55 -3.47 3.71 -9.05
CA GLY A 55 -3.89 3.11 -10.31
C GLY A 55 -3.24 1.77 -10.61
N ILE A 56 -3.86 1.02 -11.52
CA ILE A 56 -3.30 -0.21 -12.08
C ILE A 56 -2.66 0.14 -13.43
N THR A 57 -1.39 -0.21 -13.60
CA THR A 57 -0.65 0.00 -14.85
C THR A 57 -0.57 -1.27 -15.68
N SER A 58 -0.55 -2.43 -15.02
CA SER A 58 -0.48 -3.74 -15.66
C SER A 58 -1.35 -4.75 -14.94
N MET A 59 -2.02 -5.60 -15.71
CA MET A 59 -2.80 -6.71 -15.18
C MET A 59 -2.63 -7.91 -16.10
N ARG A 60 -2.24 -9.05 -15.53
CA ARG A 60 -2.04 -10.31 -16.25
C ARG A 60 -2.85 -11.40 -15.59
N VAL A 61 -3.71 -12.04 -16.37
CA VAL A 61 -4.61 -13.09 -15.87
C VAL A 61 -4.07 -14.45 -16.26
N PHE A 62 -3.97 -15.35 -15.29
CA PHE A 62 -3.52 -16.72 -15.48
C PHE A 62 -4.63 -17.68 -15.05
N SER A 63 -4.83 -18.73 -15.83
CA SER A 63 -5.57 -19.90 -15.36
C SER A 63 -4.84 -20.55 -14.18
N LYS A 64 -5.55 -21.34 -13.37
CA LYS A 64 -4.93 -22.12 -12.28
C LYS A 64 -3.85 -23.11 -12.73
N THR A 65 -3.75 -23.36 -14.04
CA THR A 65 -2.69 -24.19 -14.64
C THR A 65 -1.45 -23.39 -15.07
N GLY A 66 -1.42 -22.08 -14.80
CA GLY A 66 -0.30 -21.19 -15.12
C GLY A 66 -0.29 -20.64 -16.55
N ARG A 67 -1.32 -20.94 -17.36
CA ARG A 67 -1.45 -20.38 -18.71
C ARG A 67 -2.09 -19.01 -18.66
N GLU A 68 -1.45 -18.03 -19.30
CA GLU A 68 -2.00 -16.69 -19.48
C GLU A 68 -3.32 -16.74 -20.27
N ALA A 69 -4.34 -16.06 -19.75
CA ALA A 69 -5.68 -16.00 -20.28
C ALA A 69 -5.98 -14.56 -20.71
N GLN A 70 -6.34 -14.36 -21.97
CA GLN A 70 -6.74 -13.04 -22.50
C GLN A 70 -8.21 -12.75 -22.19
N VAL A 71 -8.57 -12.74 -20.90
CA VAL A 71 -9.96 -12.58 -20.42
C VAL A 71 -10.18 -11.26 -19.67
N ILE A 72 -9.28 -10.30 -19.84
CA ILE A 72 -9.37 -9.00 -19.18
C ILE A 72 -10.59 -8.24 -19.73
N THR A 73 -11.63 -8.15 -18.92
CA THR A 73 -12.80 -7.31 -19.16
C THR A 73 -12.72 -6.05 -18.29
N LEU A 74 -13.45 -5.00 -18.68
CA LEU A 74 -13.56 -3.78 -17.87
C LEU A 74 -14.16 -4.08 -16.50
N ASP A 75 -15.19 -4.93 -16.43
CA ASP A 75 -15.81 -5.33 -15.15
C ASP A 75 -14.81 -6.02 -14.21
N LEU A 76 -13.92 -6.85 -14.74
CA LEU A 76 -12.88 -7.52 -13.96
C LEU A 76 -11.85 -6.51 -13.46
N ALA A 77 -11.41 -5.60 -14.33
CA ALA A 77 -10.45 -4.55 -13.97
C ALA A 77 -11.01 -3.63 -12.88
N ASP A 78 -12.27 -3.21 -13.02
CA ASP A 78 -12.96 -2.36 -12.04
C ASP A 78 -13.15 -3.09 -10.70
N PHE A 79 -13.44 -4.39 -10.74
CA PHE A 79 -13.53 -5.21 -9.54
C PHE A 79 -12.17 -5.31 -8.83
N VAL A 80 -11.10 -5.66 -9.55
CA VAL A 80 -9.74 -5.77 -9.00
C VAL A 80 -9.28 -4.44 -8.42
N LYS A 81 -9.51 -3.33 -9.14
CA LYS A 81 -9.21 -1.97 -8.68
C LYS A 81 -9.88 -1.67 -7.34
N LYS A 82 -11.20 -1.89 -7.23
CA LYS A 82 -11.96 -1.63 -5.99
C LYS A 82 -11.52 -2.48 -4.82
N GLU A 83 -11.02 -3.69 -5.07
CA GLU A 83 -10.53 -4.55 -4.01
C GLU A 83 -9.13 -4.10 -3.59
N LEU A 84 -8.20 -3.84 -4.51
CA LEU A 84 -6.84 -3.37 -4.20
C LEU A 84 -6.83 -2.03 -3.44
N ASP A 85 -7.70 -1.10 -3.81
CA ASP A 85 -7.89 0.19 -3.13
C ASP A 85 -8.18 0.04 -1.62
N LYS A 86 -8.74 -1.10 -1.19
CA LYS A 86 -9.01 -1.39 0.23
C LYS A 86 -7.80 -1.97 0.98
N PHE A 87 -6.82 -2.52 0.26
CA PHE A 87 -5.66 -3.20 0.85
C PHE A 87 -4.38 -2.38 0.80
N ILE A 88 -4.28 -1.42 -0.12
CA ILE A 88 -3.08 -0.60 -0.32
C ILE A 88 -3.21 0.67 0.52
N TYR A 89 -2.76 0.55 1.76
CA TYR A 89 -2.57 1.62 2.74
C TYR A 89 -1.50 1.15 3.73
N GLU A 90 -0.24 1.51 3.47
CA GLU A 90 0.90 0.98 4.23
C GLU A 90 2.01 2.04 4.41
N GLU A 91 2.70 1.99 5.55
CA GLU A 91 3.90 2.79 5.79
C GLU A 91 5.06 2.17 5.01
N VAL A 92 5.67 2.94 4.10
CA VAL A 92 6.75 2.48 3.22
C VAL A 92 8.12 3.01 3.62
N ASP A 93 8.16 4.10 4.37
CA ASP A 93 9.38 4.66 4.94
C ASP A 93 9.11 5.37 6.27
N VAL A 94 10.13 5.43 7.13
CA VAL A 94 10.10 6.19 8.38
C VAL A 94 11.43 6.89 8.59
N GLN A 95 11.35 8.19 8.82
CA GLN A 95 12.48 9.01 9.20
C GLN A 95 12.36 9.47 10.66
N ASP A 96 13.23 8.93 11.52
CA ASP A 96 13.32 9.36 12.92
C ASP A 96 13.92 10.77 13.06
N CYS A 97 13.33 11.56 13.95
CA CYS A 97 13.79 12.89 14.32
C CYS A 97 14.28 12.92 15.78
N PRO A 98 15.36 13.65 16.09
CA PRO A 98 15.84 13.76 17.46
C PRO A 98 14.86 14.57 18.32
N VAL A 99 14.30 13.93 19.35
CA VAL A 99 13.42 14.57 20.34
C VAL A 99 14.07 14.63 21.72
N ASP A 100 13.79 15.71 22.44
CA ASP A 100 14.21 15.85 23.84
C ASP A 100 13.18 15.14 24.74
N ARG A 101 13.55 13.94 25.20
CA ARG A 101 12.74 13.15 26.14
C ARG A 101 13.06 13.44 27.60
N SER A 102 13.95 14.39 27.87
CA SER A 102 14.23 14.79 29.24
C SER A 102 13.02 15.53 29.81
N LEU A 103 12.25 14.86 30.66
CA LEU A 103 11.16 15.47 31.41
C LEU A 103 11.75 16.53 32.35
N GLN A 104 11.91 17.76 31.85
CA GLN A 104 12.13 18.92 32.68
C GLN A 104 10.83 19.73 32.71
N TYR A 105 9.89 19.29 33.56
CA TYR A 105 8.86 20.17 34.09
C TYR A 105 9.56 21.25 34.93
N HIS A 106 10.16 22.23 34.28
CA HIS A 106 10.50 23.52 34.87
C HIS A 106 9.38 24.45 34.47
N ASP A 107 8.27 24.42 35.22
CA ASP A 107 7.37 25.56 35.47
C ASP A 107 6.04 25.09 36.09
N LEU A 108 6.12 24.64 37.36
CA LEU A 108 5.00 24.68 38.30
C LEU A 108 5.54 24.98 39.70
N VAL A 109 6.07 26.19 39.90
CA VAL A 109 6.17 26.83 41.23
C VAL A 109 5.86 28.31 41.08
#